data_AF-A0A7X3G2A0-F1
#
_entry.id   AF-A0A7X3G2A0-F1
#
_cell.length_a   1.000
_cell.length_b   1.000
_cell.length_c   1.000
_cell.angle_alpha   90.00
_cell.angle_beta   90.00
_cell.angle_gamma   90.00
#
_symmetry.space_group_name_H-M   'P 1'
#
loop_
_entity.id
_entity.type
_entity.pdbx_description
1 polymer ?
#
loop_
_entity_poly.entity_id
_entity_poly.type
_entity_poly.pdbx_seq_one_letter_code
_entity_poly.pdbx_strand_id
1 'polypeptide(L)' 'MERRSDYKTALMIESTIHEAQEQNRSPARALASLGVPFEIAMRVLTRPDERRHAVPPPRSADAQG' A
#
# COMPACT_ATOMS: atom_id res chain seq x y z
N MET A 1 -7.87 7.32 -15.22
CA MET A 1 -8.24 6.36 -14.16
C MET A 1 -9.53 6.82 -13.52
N GLU A 2 -10.48 5.90 -13.32
CA GLU A 2 -11.76 6.23 -12.67
C GLU A 2 -11.57 6.20 -11.14
N ARG A 3 -11.90 7.29 -10.46
CA ARG A 3 -11.66 7.48 -9.01
C ARG A 3 -12.22 6.36 -8.12
N ARG A 4 -13.34 5.74 -8.54
CA ARG A 4 -13.95 4.58 -7.84
C ARG A 4 -13.09 3.32 -7.94
N SER A 5 -12.45 3.11 -9.09
CA SER A 5 -11.52 1.99 -9.30
C SER A 5 -10.29 2.12 -8.42
N ASP A 6 -9.73 3.33 -8.31
CA ASP A 6 -8.53 3.58 -7.51
C ASP A 6 -8.77 3.34 -6.02
N TYR A 7 -9.93 3.80 -5.51
CA TYR A 7 -10.30 3.59 -4.10
C TYR A 7 -10.51 2.11 -3.78
N LYS A 8 -11.20 1.36 -4.64
CA LYS A 8 -11.40 -0.08 -4.43
C LYS A 8 -10.06 -0.83 -4.45
N THR A 9 -9.16 -0.47 -5.36
CA THR A 9 -7.81 -1.04 -5.41
C THR A 9 -7.01 -0.72 -4.16
N ALA A 10 -7.07 0.52 -3.66
CA ALA A 10 -6.41 0.90 -2.42
C ALA A 10 -6.91 0.08 -1.21
N LEU A 11 -8.24 -0.11 -1.10
CA LEU A 11 -8.83 -0.94 -0.04
C LEU A 11 -8.40 -2.42 -0.15
N MET A 12 -8.34 -2.98 -1.36
CA MET A 12 -7.89 -4.37 -1.53
C MET A 12 -6.42 -4.54 -1.14
N ILE A 13 -5.55 -3.57 -1.48
CA ILE A 13 -4.14 -3.58 -1.08
C ILE A 13 -4.02 -3.54 0.44
N GLU A 14 -4.74 -2.61 1.09
CA GLU A 14 -4.72 -2.46 2.55
C GLU A 14 -5.16 -3.74 3.26
N SER A 15 -6.31 -4.30 2.86
CA SER A 15 -6.83 -5.56 3.41
C SER A 15 -5.86 -6.72 3.24
N THR A 16 -5.22 -6.83 2.07
CA THR A 16 -4.23 -7.90 1.80
C THR A 16 -3.00 -7.79 2.70
N ILE A 17 -2.53 -6.56 2.95
CA ILE A 17 -1.39 -6.32 3.84
C ILE A 17 -1.74 -6.70 5.27
N HIS A 18 -2.89 -6.24 5.77
CA HIS A 18 -3.37 -6.54 7.12
C HIS A 18 -3.55 -8.04 7.35
N GLU A 19 -4.26 -8.74 6.46
CA GLU A 19 -4.49 -10.20 6.58
C GLU A 19 -3.17 -10.98 6.59
N ALA A 20 -2.20 -10.58 5.76
CA ALA A 20 -0.88 -11.21 5.75
C ALA A 20 -0.15 -11.01 7.08
N GLN A 21 -0.23 -9.81 7.67
CA GLN A 21 0.39 -9.51 8.97
C GLN A 21 -0.27 -10.30 10.10
N GLU A 22 -1.61 -10.35 10.16
CA GLU A 22 -2.36 -11.14 11.15
C GLU A 22 -2.00 -12.63 11.11
N GLN A 23 -1.73 -13.15 9.91
CA GLN A 23 -1.35 -14.56 9.70
C GLN A 23 0.16 -14.81 9.80
N ASN A 24 0.97 -13.83 10.19
CA ASN A 24 2.44 -13.90 10.20
C ASN A 24 3.05 -14.33 8.84
N ARG A 25 2.41 -13.92 7.74
CA ARG A 25 2.86 -14.15 6.35
C ARG A 25 3.49 -12.89 5.78
N SER A 26 4.27 -13.06 4.70
CA SER A 26 4.90 -11.93 4.00
C SER A 26 3.85 -11.13 3.20
N PRO A 27 3.63 -9.83 3.51
CA PRO A 27 2.70 -8.99 2.74
C PRO A 27 3.14 -8.82 1.29
N ALA A 28 4.45 -8.78 1.02
CA ALA A 28 4.99 -8.70 -0.33
C ALA A 28 4.63 -9.93 -1.19
N ARG A 29 4.63 -11.13 -0.58
CA ARG A 29 4.17 -12.35 -1.29
C ARG A 29 2.67 -12.35 -1.51
N ALA A 30 1.89 -11.86 -0.55
CA ALA A 30 0.44 -11.75 -0.70
C ALA A 30 0.05 -10.81 -1.86
N LEU A 31 0.72 -9.66 -1.97
CA LEU A 31 0.54 -8.73 -3.09
C LEU A 31 1.01 -9.32 -4.43
N ALA A 32 2.05 -10.16 -4.43
CA ALA A 32 2.51 -10.85 -5.63
C ALA A 32 1.45 -11.83 -6.18
N SER A 33 0.71 -12.51 -5.32
CA SER A 33 -0.44 -13.34 -5.73
C SER A 33 -1.57 -12.54 -6.38
N LEU A 34 -1.63 -11.22 -6.16
CA LEU A 34 -2.57 -10.30 -6.79
C LEU A 34 -2.01 -9.63 -8.07
N GLY A 35 -0.80 -10.03 -8.50
CA GLY A 35 -0.16 -9.52 -9.73
C GLY A 35 0.77 -8.32 -9.53
N VAL A 36 1.03 -7.88 -8.29
CA VAL A 36 2.04 -6.85 -8.02
C VAL A 36 3.43 -7.49 -8.06
N PRO A 37 4.39 -7.05 -8.91
CA PRO A 37 5.71 -7.67 -8.93
C PRO A 37 6.37 -7.65 -7.55
N PHE A 38 6.91 -8.79 -7.11
CA PHE A 38 7.45 -8.96 -5.76
C PHE A 38 8.47 -7.88 -5.38
N GLU A 39 9.41 -7.56 -6.28
CA GLU A 39 10.43 -6.52 -6.09
C GLU A 39 9.83 -5.11 -5.90
N ILE A 40 8.68 -4.84 -6.51
CA ILE A 40 7.96 -3.58 -6.34
C ILE A 40 7.27 -3.56 -4.98
N ALA A 41 6.58 -4.65 -4.62
CA ALA A 41 5.94 -4.77 -3.31
C ALA A 41 6.95 -4.63 -2.17
N MET A 42 8.09 -5.34 -2.24
CA MET A 42 9.18 -5.25 -1.26
C MET A 42 9.70 -3.82 -1.11
N ARG A 43 9.99 -3.14 -2.22
CA ARG A 43 10.49 -1.76 -2.21
C ARG A 43 9.47 -0.81 -1.57
N VAL A 44 8.21 -0.89 -1.97
CA VAL A 44 7.16 0.00 -1.43
C VAL A 44 6.96 -0.22 0.06
N LEU A 45 6.98 -1.48 0.53
CA LEU A 45 6.73 -1.83 1.93
C LEU A 45 7.92 -1.57 2.85
N THR A 46 9.16 -1.73 2.35
CA THR A 46 10.37 -1.69 3.20
C THR A 46 11.24 -0.45 2.95
N ARG A 47 11.10 0.20 1.79
CA ARG A 47 11.90 1.36 1.37
C ARG A 47 11.00 2.45 0.79
N PRO A 48 10.19 3.10 1.64
CA PRO A 48 9.24 4.11 1.20
C PRO A 48 9.91 5.29 0.46
N ASP A 49 11.16 5.62 0.80
CA ASP A 49 11.91 6.71 0.16
C ASP A 49 12.38 6.38 -1.26
N GLU A 50 12.44 5.11 -1.64
CA GLU A 50 12.78 4.65 -3.00
C GLU A 50 11.54 4.54 -3.92
N ARG A 51 10.35 4.96 -3.44
CA ARG A 51 9.13 4.97 -4.24
C ARG A 51 9.24 6.00 -5.36
N ARG A 52 8.86 5.61 -6.59
CA ARG A 52 8.86 6.51 -7.77
C ARG A 52 7.97 7.74 -7.60
N HIS A 53 6.94 7.66 -6.75
CA HIS A 53 6.06 8.76 -6.40
C HIS A 53 6.08 8.95 -4.89
N ALA A 54 6.43 10.16 -4.45
CA ALA A 54 6.29 10.53 -3.05
C ALA A 54 4.80 10.48 -2.68
N VAL A 55 4.47 9.69 -1.67
CA VAL A 55 3.14 9.76 -1.05
C VAL A 55 3.14 11.02 -0.21
N PRO A 56 2.26 12.01 -0.48
CA PRO A 56 2.17 13.19 0.36
C PRO A 56 1.93 12.76 1.81
N PRO A 57 2.57 13.42 2.80
CA PRO A 57 2.28 13.13 4.19
C PRO A 57 0.76 13.29 4.42
N PRO A 58 0.15 12.45 5.28
CA PRO A 58 -1.26 12.62 5.62
C PRO A 58 -1.45 14.06 6.11
N ARG A 59 -2.47 14.75 5.58
CA ARG A 59 -2.79 16.10 6.06
C ARG A 59 -3.10 15.98 7.55
N SER A 60 -2.20 16.44 8.41
CA SER A 60 -2.45 16.56 9.84
C SER A 60 -3.69 17.46 10.02
N ALA A 61 -4.65 16.98 10.80
CA ALA A 61 -5.90 17.69 11.08
C ALA A 61 -5.71 18.86 12.09
N ASP A 62 -4.54 19.49 12.09
CA ASP A 62 -4.17 20.53 13.06
C ASP A 62 -3.95 21.87 12.35
N ALA A 63 -5.04 22.46 11.87
CA ALA A 63 -5.09 23.88 11.52
C ALA A 63 -6.55 24.35 11.40
N GLN A 64 -7.32 24.27 12.48
CA GLN A 64 -8.45 25.16 12.67
C GLN A 64 -8.33 25.76 14.06
N GLY A 65 -7.71 26.94 14.10
CA GLY A 65 -7.80 27.86 15.23
C GLY A 65 -9.09 28.64 15.23
#